data_AF-A0A8S9WP41-F1
#
_entry.id   AF-A0A8S9WP41-F1
#
_cell.length_a   1.000
_cell.length_b   1.000
_cell.length_c   1.000
_cell.angle_alpha   90.00
_cell.angle_beta   90.00
_cell.angle_gamma   90.00
#
_symmetry.space_group_name_H-M   'P 1'
#
loop_
_entity.id
_entity.type
_entity.pdbx_description
1 polymer ?
#
loop_
_entity_poly.entity_id
_entity_poly.type
_entity_poly.pdbx_seq_one_letter_code
_entity_poly.pdbx_strand_id
1 'polypeptide(L)'
;MDQVLNKLNNVGREVVHPPTISVGKLPLQEEFIINSLKRVKTCYGFSIVATIRSMVTEETINIWLPKRYGDIFEEIWEDYKADSYIMMYEEKDSGTNSFILSFKKGGEEDELDDATAG
;
A
#
# COMPACT_ATOMS: atom_id res chain seq x y z
N MET A 1 -23.39 33.18 -6.06
CA MET A 1 -23.19 31.95 -5.26
C MET A 1 -22.54 30.82 -6.09
N ASP A 2 -22.01 31.12 -7.28
CA ASP A 2 -21.47 30.10 -8.20
C ASP A 2 -19.96 29.84 -8.09
N GLN A 3 -19.16 30.81 -7.63
CA GLN A 3 -17.70 30.63 -7.59
C GLN A 3 -17.24 29.57 -6.58
N VAL A 4 -17.99 29.37 -5.49
CA VAL A 4 -17.66 28.37 -4.46
C VAL A 4 -17.96 26.96 -4.99
N LEU A 5 -19.12 26.77 -5.64
CA LEU A 5 -19.48 25.50 -6.27
C LEU A 5 -18.51 25.13 -7.41
N ASN A 6 -18.11 26.11 -8.22
CA ASN A 6 -17.17 25.87 -9.33
C ASN A 6 -15.75 25.58 -8.82
N LYS A 7 -15.32 26.21 -7.71
CA LYS A 7 -14.05 25.87 -7.04
C LYS A 7 -14.10 24.47 -6.43
N LEU A 8 -15.19 24.09 -5.76
CA LEU A 8 -15.38 22.73 -5.22
C LEU A 8 -15.42 21.66 -6.32
N ASN A 9 -16.10 21.93 -7.44
CA ASN A 9 -16.12 21.03 -8.59
C ASN A 9 -14.77 20.95 -9.32
N ASN A 10 -13.96 22.02 -9.32
CA ASN A 10 -12.60 21.99 -9.85
C ASN A 10 -11.62 21.24 -8.93
N VAL A 11 -11.83 21.20 -7.61
CA VAL A 11 -11.04 20.34 -6.71
C VAL A 11 -11.33 18.85 -6.98
N GLY A 12 -12.56 18.51 -7.38
CA GLY A 12 -12.95 17.14 -7.72
C GLY A 12 -12.51 16.65 -9.11
N ARG A 13 -11.90 17.52 -9.93
CA ARG A 13 -11.57 17.22 -11.34
C ARG A 13 -10.09 16.98 -11.63
N GLU A 14 -9.22 17.08 -10.64
CA GLU A 14 -7.80 16.88 -10.85
C GLU A 14 -7.34 15.54 -10.26
N VAL A 15 -6.79 14.73 -11.17
CA VAL A 15 -6.32 13.37 -11.01
C VAL A 15 -7.45 12.34 -10.92
N VAL A 16 -7.72 11.70 -12.06
CA VAL A 16 -8.32 10.37 -12.11
C VAL A 16 -7.36 9.42 -11.39
N HIS A 17 -7.39 9.45 -10.06
CA HIS A 17 -6.75 8.44 -9.26
C HIS A 17 -7.52 7.16 -9.53
N PRO A 18 -6.85 6.06 -9.91
CA PRO A 18 -7.53 4.79 -10.04
C PRO A 18 -8.32 4.51 -8.74
N PRO A 19 -9.50 3.87 -8.84
CA PRO A 19 -10.36 3.66 -7.69
C PRO A 19 -9.54 3.05 -6.55
N THR A 20 -9.38 3.83 -5.48
CA THR A 20 -8.52 3.47 -4.36
C THR A 20 -9.41 3.03 -3.21
N ILE A 21 -9.20 1.85 -2.66
CA ILE A 21 -9.97 1.34 -1.53
C ILE A 21 -9.16 1.43 -0.22
N SER A 22 -9.85 1.34 0.91
CA SER A 22 -9.18 1.16 2.19
C SER A 22 -8.69 -0.28 2.30
N VAL A 23 -7.55 -0.49 2.97
CA VAL A 23 -7.01 -1.82 3.30
C VAL A 23 -8.06 -2.72 3.93
N GLY A 24 -8.97 -2.17 4.75
CA GLY A 24 -10.05 -2.94 5.39
C GLY A 24 -11.11 -3.52 4.45
N LYS A 25 -10.99 -3.33 3.14
CA LYS A 25 -11.83 -3.97 2.12
C LYS A 25 -11.10 -5.08 1.35
N LEU A 26 -9.83 -5.34 1.65
CA LEU A 26 -9.08 -6.43 1.03
C LEU A 26 -9.48 -7.78 1.62
N PRO A 27 -9.39 -8.87 0.83
CA PRO A 27 -9.57 -10.21 1.35
C PRO A 27 -8.52 -10.52 2.43
N LEU A 28 -8.99 -11.17 3.50
CA LEU A 28 -8.15 -11.57 4.62
C LEU A 28 -7.25 -12.74 4.23
N GLN A 29 -6.07 -12.80 4.82
CA GLN A 29 -5.07 -13.88 4.63
C GLN A 29 -4.60 -14.04 3.18
N GLU A 30 -4.84 -13.06 2.32
CA GLU A 30 -4.30 -13.00 0.97
C GLU A 30 -2.99 -12.21 0.96
N GLU A 31 -2.00 -12.74 0.24
CA GLU A 31 -0.72 -12.08 0.02
C GLU A 31 -0.79 -11.16 -1.20
N PHE A 32 -0.27 -9.95 -1.02
CA PHE A 32 -0.24 -8.93 -2.05
C PHE A 32 1.18 -8.42 -2.27
N ILE A 33 1.62 -8.37 -3.52
CA ILE A 33 2.89 -7.75 -3.91
C ILE A 33 2.68 -6.25 -4.03
N ILE A 34 3.55 -5.43 -3.44
CA ILE A 34 3.54 -3.98 -3.65
C ILE A 34 4.32 -3.67 -4.94
N ASN A 35 3.60 -3.27 -5.98
CA ASN A 35 4.21 -2.96 -7.28
C ASN A 35 4.76 -1.53 -7.28
N SER A 36 4.00 -0.58 -6.73
CA SER A 36 4.42 0.82 -6.70
C SER A 36 3.81 1.59 -5.54
N LEU A 37 4.43 2.72 -5.22
CA LEU A 37 3.94 3.67 -4.24
C LEU A 37 3.76 5.03 -4.91
N LYS A 38 2.76 5.79 -4.46
CA LYS A 38 2.50 7.16 -4.90
C LYS A 38 2.16 8.05 -3.72
N ARG A 39 2.90 9.15 -3.58
CA ARG A 39 2.59 10.20 -2.61
C ARG A 39 1.49 11.12 -3.14
N VAL A 40 0.43 11.30 -2.36
CA VAL A 40 -0.73 12.12 -2.72
C VAL A 40 -1.01 13.13 -1.62
N LYS A 41 -1.24 14.39 -2.00
CA LYS A 41 -1.62 15.44 -1.06
C LYS A 41 -3.13 15.39 -0.82
N THR A 42 -3.54 15.27 0.43
CA THR A 42 -4.94 15.27 0.88
C THR A 42 -5.22 16.52 1.72
N CYS A 43 -6.50 16.76 2.06
CA CYS A 43 -6.89 17.83 2.99
C CYS A 43 -6.37 17.62 4.43
N TYR A 44 -5.94 16.41 4.77
CA TYR A 44 -5.39 16.04 6.09
C TYR A 44 -3.85 15.94 6.10
N GLY A 45 -3.20 16.30 4.98
CA GLY A 45 -1.75 16.17 4.79
C GLY A 45 -1.38 15.21 3.66
N PHE A 46 -0.10 14.83 3.57
CA PHE A 46 0.34 13.81 2.62
C PHE A 46 -0.12 12.42 3.06
N SER A 47 -0.39 11.57 2.09
CA SER A 47 -0.75 10.17 2.28
C SER A 47 -0.16 9.34 1.15
N ILE A 48 0.04 8.05 1.39
CA ILE A 48 0.64 7.11 0.43
C ILE A 48 -0.44 6.19 -0.13
N VAL A 49 -0.50 6.13 -1.45
CA VAL A 49 -1.27 5.14 -2.20
C VAL A 49 -0.30 4.05 -2.65
N ALA A 50 -0.58 2.80 -2.28
CA ALA A 50 0.15 1.65 -2.79
C ALA A 50 -0.65 0.97 -3.90
N THR A 51 0.00 0.65 -5.00
CA THR A 51 -0.52 -0.27 -6.01
C THR A 51 -0.07 -1.66 -5.62
N ILE A 52 -1.04 -2.53 -5.33
CA ILE A 52 -0.80 -3.90 -4.91
C ILE A 52 -1.34 -4.88 -5.94
N ARG A 53 -0.70 -6.04 -6.07
CA ARG A 53 -1.16 -7.15 -6.91
C ARG A 53 -1.43 -8.37 -6.03
N SER A 54 -2.64 -8.92 -6.13
CA SER A 54 -2.98 -10.19 -5.47
C SER A 54 -2.12 -11.33 -6.03
N MET A 55 -1.53 -12.15 -5.16
CA MET A 55 -0.86 -13.38 -5.62
C MET A 55 -1.85 -14.49 -6.00
N VAL A 56 -3.11 -14.37 -5.61
CA VAL A 56 -4.16 -15.39 -5.85
C VAL A 56 -4.94 -15.08 -7.12
N THR A 57 -5.48 -13.86 -7.24
CA THR A 57 -6.32 -13.46 -8.37
C THR A 57 -5.54 -12.72 -9.46
N GLU A 58 -4.27 -12.37 -9.20
CA GLU A 58 -3.44 -11.51 -10.04
C GLU A 58 -4.02 -10.10 -10.27
N GLU A 59 -5.12 -9.75 -9.60
CA GLU A 59 -5.75 -8.45 -9.72
C GLU A 59 -4.88 -7.37 -9.10
N THR A 60 -4.79 -6.25 -9.82
CA THR A 60 -4.05 -5.07 -9.37
C THR A 60 -5.01 -4.02 -8.84
N ILE A 61 -4.80 -3.62 -7.59
CA ILE A 61 -5.68 -2.72 -6.84
C ILE A 61 -4.87 -1.57 -6.27
N ASN A 62 -5.47 -0.40 -6.15
CA ASN A 62 -4.85 0.72 -5.44
C ASN A 62 -5.45 0.85 -4.04
N ILE A 63 -4.60 1.02 -3.04
CA ILE A 63 -5.01 1.13 -1.65
C ILE A 63 -4.40 2.34 -0.95
N TRP A 64 -5.14 2.92 -0.02
CA TRP A 64 -4.59 3.92 0.90
C TRP A 64 -3.88 3.22 2.04
N LEU A 65 -2.58 3.48 2.19
CA LEU A 65 -1.85 2.99 3.36
C LEU A 65 -2.30 3.78 4.60
N PRO A 66 -2.59 3.10 5.73
CA PRO A 66 -2.81 3.79 6.98
C PRO A 66 -1.59 4.66 7.32
N LYS A 67 -1.84 5.85 7.89
CA LYS A 67 -0.79 6.86 8.14
C LYS A 67 0.50 6.28 8.76
N ARG A 68 0.36 5.42 9.78
CA ARG A 68 1.50 4.77 10.45
C ARG A 68 2.43 4.02 9.50
N TYR A 69 1.87 3.34 8.49
CA TYR A 69 2.66 2.63 7.49
C TYR A 69 3.10 3.56 6.35
N GLY A 70 2.25 4.52 5.98
CA GLY A 70 2.60 5.55 5.01
C GLY A 70 3.86 6.33 5.41
N ASP A 71 4.00 6.67 6.69
CA ASP A 71 5.18 7.36 7.23
C ASP A 71 6.44 6.49 7.09
N ILE A 72 6.37 5.18 7.40
CA ILE A 72 7.49 4.24 7.23
C ILE A 72 7.94 4.17 5.78
N PHE A 73 7.00 4.02 4.84
CA PHE A 73 7.31 3.99 3.41
C PHE A 73 7.85 5.31 2.87
N GLU A 74 7.52 6.45 3.51
CA GLU A 74 8.11 7.74 3.20
C GLU A 74 9.59 7.80 3.63
N GLU A 75 9.95 7.18 4.74
CA GLU A 75 11.33 7.10 5.23
C GLU A 75 12.22 6.20 4.33
N ILE A 76 11.69 5.08 3.83
CA ILE A 76 12.44 4.14 2.98
C ILE A 76 12.22 4.36 1.47
N TRP A 77 11.65 5.50 1.08
CA TRP A 77 11.20 5.74 -0.29
C TRP A 77 12.34 5.64 -1.32
N GLU A 78 13.52 6.16 -0.98
CA GLU A 78 14.68 6.16 -1.89
C GLU A 78 15.24 4.76 -2.13
N ASP A 79 15.11 3.87 -1.15
CA ASP A 79 15.54 2.48 -1.20
C ASP A 79 14.43 1.51 -1.65
N TYR A 80 13.20 2.02 -1.84
CA TYR A 80 12.08 1.20 -2.24
C TYR A 80 12.26 0.68 -3.67
N LYS A 81 12.14 -0.63 -3.81
CA LYS A 81 12.09 -1.32 -5.10
C LYS A 81 10.70 -1.92 -5.32
N ALA A 82 10.20 -1.78 -6.54
CA ALA A 82 8.98 -2.45 -6.97
C ALA A 82 9.07 -3.96 -6.69
N ASP A 83 7.96 -4.56 -6.31
CA ASP A 83 7.80 -6.00 -6.06
C ASP A 83 8.64 -6.55 -4.89
N SER A 84 9.34 -5.68 -4.14
CA SER A 84 10.26 -6.08 -3.07
C SER A 84 9.59 -6.24 -1.70
N TYR A 85 8.30 -5.95 -1.61
CA TYR A 85 7.53 -6.07 -0.38
C TYR A 85 6.24 -6.83 -0.65
N ILE A 86 5.97 -7.79 0.23
CA ILE A 86 4.72 -8.54 0.31
C ILE A 86 3.94 -7.97 1.50
N MET A 87 2.70 -7.61 1.25
CA MET A 87 1.74 -7.13 2.22
C MET A 87 0.71 -8.22 2.46
N MET A 88 0.40 -8.48 3.72
CA MET A 88 -0.66 -9.40 4.12
C MET A 88 -1.60 -8.70 5.11
N TYR A 89 -2.90 -8.95 4.95
CA TYR A 89 -3.92 -8.41 5.82
C TYR A 89 -4.54 -9.53 6.67
N GLU A 90 -4.30 -9.49 7.97
CA GLU A 90 -4.65 -10.56 8.90
C GLU A 90 -5.67 -10.07 9.93
N GLU A 91 -6.59 -10.95 10.33
CA GLU A 91 -7.46 -10.70 11.47
C GLU A 91 -6.67 -10.91 12.76
N LYS A 92 -6.73 -9.93 13.67
CA LYS A 92 -5.99 -9.96 14.94
C LYS A 92 -6.66 -10.87 15.96
N ASP A 93 -7.98 -10.85 16.01
CA ASP A 93 -8.81 -11.59 16.95
C ASP A 93 -10.17 -11.88 16.29
N SER A 94 -10.52 -13.15 16.18
CA SER A 94 -11.83 -13.60 15.70
C SER A 94 -12.92 -13.18 16.68
N GLY A 95 -13.44 -11.97 16.47
CA GLY A 95 -14.54 -11.41 17.26
C GLY A 95 -14.50 -9.89 17.47
N THR A 96 -13.37 -9.22 17.19
CA THR A 96 -13.22 -7.77 17.49
C THR A 96 -13.14 -6.87 16.26
N ASN A 97 -13.30 -7.39 15.04
CA ASN A 97 -13.09 -6.63 13.79
C ASN A 97 -11.76 -5.86 13.80
N SER A 98 -10.76 -6.40 14.49
CA SER A 98 -9.43 -5.81 14.62
C SER A 98 -8.51 -6.50 13.63
N PHE A 99 -7.78 -5.72 12.84
CA PHE A 99 -6.94 -6.25 11.78
C PHE A 99 -5.51 -5.75 11.90
N ILE A 100 -4.56 -6.57 11.48
CA ILE A 100 -3.14 -6.25 11.40
C ILE A 100 -2.74 -6.24 9.92
N LEU A 101 -1.97 -5.22 9.56
CA LEU A 101 -1.32 -5.13 8.26
C LEU A 101 0.14 -5.51 8.48
N SER A 102 0.57 -6.60 7.88
CA SER A 102 1.93 -7.14 7.98
C SER A 102 2.65 -6.89 6.67
N PHE A 103 3.93 -6.47 6.74
CA PHE A 103 4.80 -6.29 5.58
C PHE A 103 6.02 -7.19 5.74
N LYS A 104 6.36 -7.93 4.69
CA LYS A 104 7.56 -8.76 4.61
C LYS A 104 8.34 -8.35 3.37
N LYS A 105 9.66 -8.27 3.47
CA LYS A 105 10.51 -8.08 2.29
C LYS A 105 10.41 -9.34 1.42
N GLY A 106 9.87 -9.20 0.22
CA GLY A 106 9.80 -10.26 -0.77
C GLY A 106 11.08 -10.21 -1.61
N GLY A 107 11.93 -11.20 -1.46
CA GLY A 107 13.25 -11.23 -2.11
C GLY A 107 14.39 -11.23 -1.11
N GLU A 108 14.48 -12.30 -0.34
CA GLU A 108 15.74 -12.93 -0.02
C GLU A 108 15.60 -14.35 -0.59
N GLU A 109 16.13 -14.57 -1.78
CA GLU A 109 16.93 -15.79 -1.91
C GLU A 109 18.02 -15.59 -0.85
N ASP A 110 17.97 -16.37 0.22
CA ASP A 110 19.13 -16.62 1.05
C ASP A 110 20.26 -16.97 0.06
N GLU A 111 21.12 -16.01 -0.28
CA GLU A 111 22.47 -16.31 -0.73
C GLU A 111 23.11 -16.99 0.47
N LEU A 112 22.96 -18.32 0.53
CA LEU A 112 23.87 -19.19 1.25
C LEU A 112 25.25 -18.92 0.64
N ASP A 113 25.99 -18.01 1.27
CA ASP A 113 27.43 -17.86 1.09
C ASP A 113 28.07 -19.22 1.40
N ASP A 114 28.20 -20.06 0.37
CA ASP A 114 29.08 -21.21 0.34
C ASP A 114 30.52 -20.67 0.31
N ALA A 115 31.05 -20.39 1.50
CA ALA A 115 32.45 -20.06 1.68
C ALA A 115 32.97 -20.67 2.98
N THR A 116 33.16 -21.99 3.00
CA THR A 116 34.25 -22.58 3.78
C THR A 116 34.88 -23.71 2.96
N ALA A 117 35.81 -23.29 2.09
CA ALA A 117 36.86 -24.17 1.60
C ALA A 117 37.67 -24.67 2.81
N GLY A 118 37.69 -25.98 3.00
CA GLY A 118 38.59 -26.71 3.91
C GLY A 118 39.38 -27.75 3.15
#